data_AF-V8C5H3-F1
#
_entry.id   AF-V8C5H3-F1
#
_cell.length_a   1.000
_cell.length_b   1.000
_cell.length_c   1.000
_cell.angle_alpha   90.00
_cell.angle_beta   90.00
_cell.angle_gamma   90.00
#
_symmetry.space_group_name_H-M   'P 1'
#
loop_
_entity.id
_entity.type
_entity.pdbx_description
1 polymer ?
#
loop_
_entity_poly.entity_id
_entity_poly.type
_entity_poly.pdbx_seq_one_letter_code
_entity_poly.pdbx_strand_id
1 'polypeptide(L)'
;MLSTIESVNNVVNNFIWGVPAMICIIGVGLLLSFRTRFLQICKFPYAMKVTIGRMLRKRDASDGALTPFQAVCTALAATVGTGNIAGVAGAIAIGGPGAVFWMWISAILGMCTKFSEVTLAVHFREKNADGDLVGGPMYYIKNGLKKNWHWLAYLFAAFGVLTVFGTGNATQVNTITTAIDSALINYGVIEAGKSGTLNLIIGIVLAALIALILLGGIKRIGRVTEKLVPFMAVVYILLALGVILLNIKNVPGVFASIFEGAFSPASVTGGAVGSFFMSMKKGVSRGIFSNEAGLGTGSIAHACADTQKPVKQGFFGIFEVFVDTIVICTMTALVILCSGVSIGYGEAAGAELTINGFTSTYGNWVSIFTAVAMCCFAFSTILGWGLYGTRCIEFLFGSKVNKPFMVLYSLVAIVGATMDLGLMWSIAETFNGLMAIPNLLAVFLLSGVVVKLVKEYFENEGKK
;
A
#
# COMPACT_ATOMS: atom_id res chain seq x y z
N MET A 1 -2.18 20.27 -24.94
CA MET A 1 -1.54 18.95 -24.78
C MET A 1 -1.65 18.46 -23.33
N LEU A 2 -1.10 19.17 -22.33
CA LEU A 2 -1.20 18.76 -20.91
C LEU A 2 -2.65 18.69 -20.39
N SER A 3 -3.47 19.70 -20.67
CA SER A 3 -4.90 19.70 -20.32
C SER A 3 -5.69 18.55 -20.97
N THR A 4 -5.32 18.17 -22.20
CA THR A 4 -5.91 17.02 -22.90
C THR A 4 -5.52 15.71 -22.23
N ILE A 5 -4.24 15.54 -21.86
CA ILE A 5 -3.74 14.38 -21.12
C ILE A 5 -4.45 14.27 -19.78
N GLU A 6 -4.57 15.38 -19.06
CA GLU A 6 -5.27 15.46 -17.78
C GLU A 6 -6.76 15.10 -17.91
N SER A 7 -7.46 15.66 -18.90
CA SER A 7 -8.86 15.34 -19.15
C SER A 7 -9.08 13.87 -19.49
N VAL A 8 -8.24 13.30 -20.35
CA VAL A 8 -8.31 11.87 -20.70
C VAL A 8 -8.02 11.00 -19.48
N ASN A 9 -6.97 11.34 -18.72
CA ASN A 9 -6.61 10.62 -17.51
C ASN A 9 -7.75 10.66 -16.48
N ASN A 10 -8.40 11.81 -16.29
CA ASN A 10 -9.51 11.94 -15.36
C ASN A 10 -10.72 11.07 -15.74
N VAL A 11 -11.02 10.93 -17.04
CA VAL A 11 -12.08 10.02 -17.51
C VAL A 11 -11.72 8.57 -17.18
N VAL A 12 -10.50 8.16 -17.52
CA VAL A 12 -10.01 6.79 -17.31
C VAL A 12 -9.92 6.47 -15.81
N ASN A 13 -9.36 7.37 -15.01
CA ASN A 13 -9.27 7.26 -13.55
C ASN A 13 -10.67 7.15 -12.92
N ASN A 14 -11.62 7.98 -13.34
CA ASN A 14 -12.99 7.90 -12.84
C ASN A 14 -13.71 6.60 -13.21
N PHE A 15 -13.36 5.99 -14.35
CA PHE A 15 -13.87 4.68 -14.75
C PHE A 15 -13.25 3.57 -13.90
N ILE A 16 -11.92 3.56 -13.77
CA ILE A 16 -11.16 2.53 -13.04
C ILE A 16 -11.38 2.60 -11.53
N TRP A 17 -11.58 3.77 -10.96
CA TRP A 17 -11.92 3.92 -9.55
C TRP A 17 -13.42 4.18 -9.37
N GLY A 18 -14.19 3.94 -10.43
CA GLY A 18 -15.64 4.06 -10.47
C GLY A 18 -16.36 2.79 -10.04
N VAL A 19 -17.68 2.78 -10.27
CA VAL A 19 -18.58 1.68 -9.89
C VAL A 19 -18.10 0.31 -10.40
N PRO A 20 -17.73 0.13 -11.68
CA PRO A 20 -17.45 -1.21 -12.21
C PRO A 20 -16.27 -1.89 -11.52
N ALA A 21 -15.16 -1.17 -11.33
CA ALA A 21 -13.99 -1.72 -10.67
C ALA A 21 -14.22 -1.97 -9.18
N MET A 22 -14.97 -1.10 -8.49
CA MET A 22 -15.37 -1.35 -7.10
C MET A 22 -16.19 -2.64 -6.99
N ILE A 23 -17.16 -2.85 -7.89
CA ILE A 23 -17.93 -4.10 -7.96
C ILE A 23 -17.00 -5.28 -8.20
N CYS A 24 -16.02 -5.17 -9.10
CA CYS A 24 -15.06 -6.25 -9.34
C CYS A 24 -14.21 -6.55 -8.09
N ILE A 25 -13.66 -5.54 -7.43
CA ILE A 25 -12.77 -5.73 -6.27
C ILE A 25 -13.54 -6.30 -5.07
N ILE A 26 -14.67 -5.69 -4.73
CA ILE A 26 -15.55 -6.16 -3.65
C ILE A 26 -16.12 -7.53 -4.01
N GLY A 27 -16.54 -7.73 -5.25
CA GLY A 27 -17.13 -8.97 -5.74
C GLY A 27 -16.15 -10.15 -5.71
N VAL A 28 -14.90 -9.94 -6.11
CA VAL A 28 -13.83 -10.96 -5.98
C VAL A 28 -13.53 -11.25 -4.52
N GLY A 29 -13.42 -10.22 -3.67
CA GLY A 29 -13.22 -10.40 -2.22
C GLY A 29 -14.36 -11.20 -1.57
N LEU A 30 -15.61 -10.89 -1.91
CA LEU A 30 -16.80 -11.63 -1.46
C LEU A 30 -16.78 -13.06 -1.97
N LEU A 31 -16.56 -13.28 -3.26
CA LEU A 31 -16.51 -14.62 -3.86
C LEU A 31 -15.47 -15.49 -3.15
N LEU A 32 -14.24 -14.99 -2.98
CA LEU A 32 -13.17 -15.71 -2.30
C LEU A 32 -13.52 -15.97 -0.83
N SER A 33 -14.12 -14.98 -0.15
CA SER A 33 -14.59 -15.15 1.22
C SER A 33 -15.60 -16.30 1.31
N PHE A 34 -16.64 -16.31 0.49
CA PHE A 34 -17.63 -17.40 0.49
C PHE A 34 -17.01 -18.75 0.14
N ARG A 35 -16.20 -18.81 -0.93
CA ARG A 35 -15.57 -20.06 -1.39
C ARG A 35 -14.58 -20.65 -0.40
N THR A 36 -13.94 -19.81 0.41
CA THR A 36 -13.02 -20.24 1.49
C THR A 36 -13.68 -20.31 2.87
N ARG A 37 -15.00 -20.13 2.96
CA ARG A 37 -15.80 -20.13 4.20
C ARG A 37 -15.35 -19.06 5.20
N PHE A 38 -15.24 -17.83 4.72
CA PHE A 38 -14.81 -16.64 5.47
C PHE A 38 -13.51 -16.88 6.22
N LEU A 39 -12.51 -17.43 5.53
CA LEU A 39 -11.24 -17.83 6.12
C LEU A 39 -10.57 -16.71 6.92
N GLN A 40 -10.66 -15.47 6.44
CA GLN A 40 -10.11 -14.29 7.10
C GLN A 40 -10.78 -13.95 8.44
N ILE A 41 -12.01 -14.41 8.67
CA ILE A 41 -12.73 -14.24 9.95
C ILE A 41 -12.57 -15.52 10.78
N CYS A 42 -12.98 -16.67 10.23
CA CYS A 42 -13.02 -17.95 10.94
C CYS A 42 -11.64 -18.48 11.35
N LYS A 43 -10.58 -18.12 10.60
CA LYS A 43 -9.19 -18.52 10.90
C LYS A 43 -8.32 -17.34 11.29
N PHE A 44 -8.90 -16.18 11.64
CA PHE A 44 -8.13 -15.01 12.07
C PHE A 44 -7.16 -15.30 13.22
N PRO A 45 -7.57 -15.95 14.34
CA PRO A 45 -6.64 -16.25 15.43
C PRO A 45 -5.49 -17.16 15.00
N TYR A 46 -5.78 -18.10 14.10
CA TYR A 46 -4.78 -18.99 13.52
C TYR A 46 -3.81 -18.22 12.61
N ALA A 47 -4.33 -17.34 11.75
CA ALA A 47 -3.52 -16.49 10.88
C ALA A 47 -2.52 -15.67 11.70
N MET A 48 -2.97 -14.99 12.75
CA MET A 48 -2.12 -14.22 13.67
C MET A 48 -1.09 -15.09 14.39
N LYS A 49 -1.47 -16.28 14.88
CA LYS A 49 -0.55 -17.23 15.53
C LYS A 49 0.56 -17.68 14.56
N VAL A 50 0.22 -17.99 13.32
CA VAL A 50 1.17 -18.44 12.29
C VAL A 50 2.11 -17.32 11.88
N THR A 51 1.60 -16.11 11.65
CA THR A 51 2.40 -14.97 11.20
C THR A 51 3.33 -14.52 12.32
N ILE A 52 2.80 -14.12 13.48
CA ILE A 52 3.60 -13.65 14.64
C ILE A 52 4.60 -14.73 15.07
N GLY A 53 4.16 -15.99 15.18
CA GLY A 53 5.04 -17.09 15.59
C GLY A 53 6.20 -17.33 14.61
N ARG A 54 6.04 -17.00 13.33
CA ARG A 54 7.12 -17.04 12.34
C ARG A 54 8.00 -15.80 12.37
N MET A 55 7.46 -14.62 12.65
CA MET A 55 8.26 -13.39 12.80
C MET A 55 9.29 -13.53 13.93
N LEU A 56 8.91 -14.23 15.01
CA LEU A 56 9.78 -14.44 16.17
C LEU A 56 10.85 -15.52 15.96
N ARG A 57 10.76 -16.33 14.89
CA ARG A 57 11.74 -17.38 14.58
C ARG A 57 12.81 -16.84 13.64
N LYS A 58 14.02 -16.61 14.16
CA LYS A 58 15.20 -16.31 13.33
C LYS A 58 15.58 -17.55 12.52
N ARG A 59 15.52 -17.43 11.19
CA ARG A 59 16.01 -18.44 10.25
C ARG A 59 16.64 -17.72 9.08
N ASP A 60 17.80 -18.17 8.64
CA ASP A 60 18.42 -17.67 7.42
C ASP A 60 17.68 -18.21 6.19
N ALA A 61 17.51 -17.36 5.18
CA ALA A 61 16.95 -17.76 3.89
C ALA A 61 18.05 -18.37 3.01
N SER A 62 17.65 -19.32 2.16
CA SER A 62 18.52 -19.83 1.10
C SER A 62 18.94 -18.73 0.11
N ASP A 63 20.03 -18.98 -0.63
CA ASP A 63 20.50 -18.07 -1.68
C ASP A 63 19.42 -17.83 -2.74
N GLY A 64 19.26 -16.56 -3.15
CA GLY A 64 18.20 -16.13 -4.06
C GLY A 64 16.80 -15.99 -3.46
N ALA A 65 16.66 -16.02 -2.13
CA ALA A 65 15.36 -15.91 -1.45
C ALA A 65 15.40 -14.95 -0.24
N LEU A 66 14.19 -14.59 0.22
CA LEU A 66 13.93 -13.83 1.45
C LEU A 66 13.41 -14.76 2.54
N THR A 67 13.64 -14.43 3.80
CA THR A 67 12.89 -15.12 4.87
C THR A 67 11.40 -14.76 4.76
N PRO A 68 10.47 -15.58 5.28
CA PRO A 68 9.06 -15.21 5.32
C PRO A 68 8.81 -13.85 6.00
N PHE A 69 9.60 -13.52 7.03
CA PHE A 69 9.55 -12.23 7.71
C PHE A 69 10.08 -11.06 6.85
N GLN A 70 11.20 -11.27 6.14
CA GLN A 70 11.70 -10.25 5.20
C GLN A 70 10.72 -10.01 4.05
N ALA A 71 10.03 -11.05 3.59
CA ALA A 71 9.03 -10.91 2.54
C ALA A 71 7.82 -10.09 2.99
N VAL A 72 7.25 -10.37 4.16
CA VAL A 72 6.15 -9.55 4.73
C VAL A 72 6.62 -8.13 5.05
N CYS A 73 7.83 -7.93 5.59
CA CYS A 73 8.35 -6.59 5.80
C CYS A 73 8.57 -5.84 4.48
N THR A 74 9.02 -6.51 3.42
CA THR A 74 9.16 -5.88 2.10
C THR A 74 7.80 -5.55 1.48
N ALA A 75 6.80 -6.40 1.67
CA ALA A 75 5.43 -6.12 1.25
C ALA A 75 4.81 -4.97 2.03
N LEU A 76 4.89 -5.01 3.37
CA LEU A 76 4.46 -3.93 4.27
C LEU A 76 5.20 -2.63 3.99
N ALA A 77 6.49 -2.66 3.64
CA ALA A 77 7.22 -1.46 3.24
C ALA A 77 6.52 -0.73 2.09
N ALA A 78 5.97 -1.48 1.13
CA ALA A 78 5.26 -0.94 -0.02
C ALA A 78 3.82 -0.48 0.27
N THR A 79 3.12 -1.15 1.20
CA THR A 79 1.71 -0.84 1.52
C THR A 79 1.60 0.20 2.63
N VAL A 80 2.35 0.00 3.72
CA VAL A 80 2.39 0.85 4.89
C VAL A 80 3.32 2.03 4.59
N GLY A 81 2.70 3.12 4.12
CA GLY A 81 3.39 4.26 3.54
C GLY A 81 2.59 5.55 3.63
N THR A 82 2.82 6.42 2.65
CA THR A 82 2.13 7.71 2.53
C THR A 82 0.62 7.56 2.31
N GLY A 83 0.16 6.43 1.74
CA GLY A 83 -1.25 6.10 1.59
C GLY A 83 -2.01 6.03 2.92
N ASN A 84 -1.39 5.49 3.98
CA ASN A 84 -2.02 5.40 5.30
C ASN A 84 -2.14 6.75 6.00
N ILE A 85 -1.31 7.73 5.61
CA ILE A 85 -1.24 9.06 6.22
C ILE A 85 -2.03 10.05 5.36
N ALA A 86 -1.50 10.38 4.17
CA ALA A 86 -2.11 11.31 3.23
C ALA A 86 -3.38 10.76 2.59
N GLY A 87 -3.41 9.46 2.27
CA GLY A 87 -4.57 8.85 1.62
C GLY A 87 -5.80 8.77 2.53
N VAL A 88 -5.61 8.49 3.83
CA VAL A 88 -6.69 8.55 4.84
C VAL A 88 -7.17 9.98 5.03
N ALA A 89 -6.26 10.95 5.13
CA ALA A 89 -6.61 12.36 5.23
C ALA A 89 -7.46 12.82 4.03
N GLY A 90 -7.02 12.51 2.81
CA GLY A 90 -7.78 12.82 1.59
C GLY A 90 -9.12 12.08 1.51
N ALA A 91 -9.21 10.85 2.04
CA ALA A 91 -10.46 10.11 2.13
C ALA A 91 -11.46 10.80 3.07
N ILE A 92 -11.00 11.28 4.23
CA ILE A 92 -11.83 11.98 5.21
C ILE A 92 -12.23 13.37 4.70
N ALA A 93 -11.30 14.12 4.10
CA ALA A 93 -11.60 15.45 3.59
C ALA A 93 -12.63 15.41 2.45
N ILE A 94 -12.46 14.49 1.49
CA ILE A 94 -13.36 14.43 0.32
C ILE A 94 -14.60 13.56 0.58
N GLY A 95 -14.48 12.47 1.34
CA GLY A 95 -15.53 11.49 1.59
C GLY A 95 -16.24 11.63 2.94
N GLY A 96 -15.77 12.52 3.81
CA GLY A 96 -16.22 12.65 5.18
C GLY A 96 -15.71 11.51 6.08
N PRO A 97 -16.00 11.56 7.40
CA PRO A 97 -15.60 10.51 8.35
C PRO A 97 -16.09 9.11 7.98
N GLY A 98 -17.23 9.03 7.26
CA GLY A 98 -17.79 7.78 6.78
C GLY A 98 -16.92 6.98 5.82
N ALA A 99 -15.98 7.63 5.15
CA ALA A 99 -15.03 6.94 4.28
C ALA A 99 -14.22 5.87 5.05
N VAL A 100 -13.94 6.11 6.34
CA VAL A 100 -13.20 5.19 7.21
C VAL A 100 -13.95 3.87 7.41
N PHE A 101 -15.28 3.90 7.57
CA PHE A 101 -16.10 2.69 7.64
C PHE A 101 -15.96 1.84 6.36
N TRP A 102 -16.01 2.49 5.20
CA TRP A 102 -15.88 1.82 3.91
C TRP A 102 -14.46 1.31 3.65
N MET A 103 -13.43 1.96 4.20
CA MET A 103 -12.07 1.41 4.25
C MET A 103 -12.02 0.09 5.03
N TRP A 104 -12.70 0.01 6.18
CA TRP A 104 -12.74 -1.23 6.97
C TRP A 104 -13.45 -2.38 6.24
N ILE A 105 -14.62 -2.13 5.65
CA ILE A 105 -15.34 -3.14 4.87
C ILE A 105 -14.49 -3.64 3.71
N SER A 106 -13.86 -2.72 2.98
CA SER A 106 -12.95 -3.06 1.89
C SER A 106 -11.77 -3.90 2.39
N ALA A 107 -11.15 -3.55 3.51
CA ALA A 107 -10.03 -4.28 4.09
C ALA A 107 -10.42 -5.70 4.54
N ILE A 108 -11.57 -5.87 5.20
CA ILE A 108 -12.04 -7.20 5.66
C ILE A 108 -12.21 -8.15 4.46
N LEU A 109 -12.75 -7.66 3.34
CA LEU A 109 -12.85 -8.45 2.11
C LEU A 109 -11.48 -8.63 1.43
N GLY A 110 -10.69 -7.56 1.44
CA GLY A 110 -9.33 -7.49 0.90
C GLY A 110 -8.37 -8.48 1.54
N MET A 111 -8.53 -8.81 2.83
CA MET A 111 -7.73 -9.85 3.49
C MET A 111 -7.79 -11.19 2.75
N CYS A 112 -8.98 -11.60 2.28
CA CYS A 112 -9.13 -12.85 1.54
C CYS A 112 -8.56 -12.75 0.12
N THR A 113 -8.68 -11.59 -0.53
CA THR A 113 -8.07 -11.32 -1.83
C THR A 113 -6.55 -11.39 -1.74
N LYS A 114 -5.95 -10.65 -0.80
CA LYS A 114 -4.50 -10.64 -0.56
C LYS A 114 -3.97 -12.03 -0.20
N PHE A 115 -4.67 -12.76 0.69
CA PHE A 115 -4.35 -14.16 0.99
C PHE A 115 -4.25 -15.02 -0.28
N SER A 116 -5.21 -14.85 -1.18
CA SER A 116 -5.31 -15.62 -2.42
C SER A 116 -4.17 -15.26 -3.38
N GLU A 117 -3.90 -13.97 -3.59
CA GLU A 117 -2.79 -13.47 -4.40
C GLU A 117 -1.45 -14.02 -3.91
N VAL A 118 -1.18 -13.92 -2.61
CA VAL A 118 0.05 -14.40 -1.98
C VAL A 118 0.18 -15.92 -2.10
N THR A 119 -0.91 -16.66 -1.89
CA THR A 119 -0.93 -18.12 -2.04
C THR A 119 -0.62 -18.52 -3.49
N LEU A 120 -1.25 -17.87 -4.47
CA LEU A 120 -1.03 -18.14 -5.89
C LEU A 120 0.40 -17.77 -6.32
N ALA A 121 0.92 -16.63 -5.86
CA ALA A 121 2.28 -16.20 -6.18
C ALA A 121 3.33 -17.18 -5.69
N VAL A 122 3.18 -17.72 -4.48
CA VAL A 122 4.11 -18.73 -3.95
C VAL A 122 3.94 -20.09 -4.64
N HIS A 123 2.72 -20.44 -5.04
CA HIS A 123 2.43 -21.71 -5.72
C HIS A 123 2.96 -21.75 -7.16
N PHE A 124 2.88 -20.63 -7.88
CA PHE A 124 3.20 -20.54 -9.32
C PHE A 124 4.50 -19.80 -9.66
N ARG A 125 5.31 -19.44 -8.65
CA ARG A 125 6.62 -18.81 -8.86
C ARG A 125 7.60 -19.69 -9.63
N GLU A 126 8.61 -19.05 -10.20
CA GLU A 126 9.72 -19.68 -10.90
C GLU A 126 11.05 -19.29 -10.24
N LYS A 127 12.14 -19.92 -10.69
CA LYS A 127 13.50 -19.40 -10.47
C LYS A 127 13.98 -18.73 -11.75
N ASN A 128 14.52 -17.52 -11.64
CA ASN A 128 15.09 -16.82 -12.78
C ASN A 128 16.50 -17.33 -13.14
N ALA A 129 17.12 -16.75 -14.17
CA ALA A 129 18.46 -17.12 -14.62
C ALA A 129 19.55 -16.88 -13.57
N ASP A 130 19.34 -15.93 -12.66
CA ASP A 130 20.24 -15.60 -11.56
C ASP A 130 20.01 -16.49 -10.32
N GLY A 131 19.04 -17.40 -10.36
CA GLY A 131 18.68 -18.31 -9.27
C GLY A 131 17.71 -17.73 -8.23
N ASP A 132 17.25 -16.49 -8.41
CA ASP A 132 16.27 -15.83 -7.54
C ASP A 132 14.87 -16.43 -7.71
N LEU A 133 14.11 -16.53 -6.62
CA LEU A 133 12.68 -16.83 -6.67
C LEU A 133 11.89 -15.61 -7.17
N VAL A 134 11.18 -15.78 -8.29
CA VAL A 134 10.40 -14.73 -8.95
C VAL A 134 8.94 -15.17 -9.12
N GLY A 135 8.01 -14.26 -8.84
CA GLY A 135 6.58 -14.56 -8.92
C GLY A 135 5.73 -13.30 -8.79
N GLY A 136 4.43 -13.51 -8.56
CA GLY A 136 3.42 -12.46 -8.59
C GLY A 136 2.44 -12.66 -9.76
N PRO A 137 1.63 -11.64 -10.09
CA PRO A 137 0.48 -11.82 -10.98
C PRO A 137 0.84 -12.27 -12.39
N MET A 138 1.91 -11.70 -12.96
CA MET A 138 2.43 -12.12 -14.25
C MET A 138 2.81 -13.61 -14.30
N TYR A 139 3.29 -14.18 -13.18
CA TYR A 139 3.67 -15.60 -13.12
C TYR A 139 2.49 -16.53 -12.88
N TYR A 140 1.58 -16.24 -11.96
CA TYR A 140 0.40 -17.11 -11.80
C TYR A 140 -0.60 -17.00 -12.94
N ILE A 141 -0.62 -15.89 -13.69
CA ILE A 141 -1.35 -15.83 -14.95
C ILE A 141 -0.70 -16.76 -15.98
N LYS A 142 0.62 -16.62 -16.19
CA LYS A 142 1.38 -17.44 -17.15
C LYS A 142 1.34 -18.94 -16.83
N ASN A 143 1.45 -19.30 -15.56
CA ASN A 143 1.63 -20.69 -15.13
C ASN A 143 0.35 -21.35 -14.63
N GLY A 144 -0.63 -20.56 -14.17
CA GLY A 144 -1.90 -21.05 -13.66
C GLY A 144 -3.04 -21.04 -14.68
N LEU A 145 -3.00 -20.13 -15.66
CA LEU A 145 -4.02 -20.05 -16.71
C LEU A 145 -3.53 -20.65 -18.03
N LYS A 146 -4.48 -20.88 -18.95
CA LYS A 146 -4.19 -21.37 -20.30
C LYS A 146 -3.44 -20.30 -21.12
N LYS A 147 -2.72 -20.73 -22.16
CA LYS A 147 -1.91 -19.87 -23.04
C LYS A 147 -2.62 -18.65 -23.61
N ASN A 148 -3.93 -18.75 -23.87
CA ASN A 148 -4.75 -17.65 -24.38
C ASN A 148 -4.93 -16.48 -23.39
N TRP A 149 -4.55 -16.65 -22.12
CA TRP A 149 -4.60 -15.61 -21.09
C TRP A 149 -3.24 -14.92 -20.86
N HIS A 150 -2.16 -15.37 -21.50
CA HIS A 150 -0.82 -14.84 -21.25
C HIS A 150 -0.69 -13.34 -21.53
N TRP A 151 -1.49 -12.79 -22.44
CA TRP A 151 -1.51 -11.35 -22.71
C TRP A 151 -1.83 -10.52 -21.44
N LEU A 152 -2.62 -11.06 -20.50
CA LEU A 152 -2.88 -10.40 -19.21
C LEU A 152 -1.63 -10.33 -18.32
N ALA A 153 -0.73 -11.31 -18.41
CA ALA A 153 0.52 -11.30 -17.66
C ALA A 153 1.44 -10.17 -18.14
N TYR A 154 1.57 -10.04 -19.46
CA TYR A 154 2.32 -8.94 -20.09
C TYR A 154 1.67 -7.58 -19.79
N LEU A 155 0.34 -7.51 -19.82
CA LEU A 155 -0.41 -6.28 -19.50
C LEU A 155 -0.20 -5.85 -18.05
N PHE A 156 -0.29 -6.79 -17.09
CA PHE A 156 0.01 -6.53 -15.69
C PHE A 156 1.43 -6.00 -15.51
N ALA A 157 2.42 -6.68 -16.10
CA ALA A 157 3.82 -6.30 -15.98
C ALA A 157 4.09 -4.92 -16.61
N ALA A 158 3.48 -4.60 -17.75
CA ALA A 158 3.61 -3.29 -18.40
C ALA A 158 3.04 -2.16 -17.53
N PHE A 159 1.82 -2.31 -16.99
CA PHE A 159 1.25 -1.33 -16.07
C PHE A 159 2.04 -1.22 -14.76
N GLY A 160 2.56 -2.35 -14.26
CA GLY A 160 3.48 -2.40 -13.13
C GLY A 160 4.71 -1.53 -13.33
N VAL A 161 5.39 -1.67 -14.46
CA VAL A 161 6.56 -0.84 -14.81
C VAL A 161 6.21 0.65 -14.90
N LEU A 162 5.05 1.00 -15.42
CA LEU A 162 4.66 2.41 -15.57
C LEU A 162 4.27 3.06 -14.23
N THR A 163 3.55 2.35 -13.37
CA THR A 163 3.09 2.92 -12.10
C THR A 163 4.23 3.14 -11.10
N VAL A 164 5.29 2.33 -11.14
CA VAL A 164 6.33 2.32 -10.08
C VAL A 164 7.07 3.66 -10.01
N PHE A 165 7.23 4.35 -11.15
CA PHE A 165 7.89 5.65 -11.20
C PHE A 165 7.08 6.76 -10.54
N GLY A 166 5.75 6.68 -10.58
CA GLY A 166 4.87 7.63 -9.90
C GLY A 166 4.60 7.19 -8.47
N THR A 167 3.60 6.32 -8.28
CA THR A 167 3.09 5.84 -6.99
C THR A 167 4.20 5.28 -6.10
N GLY A 168 5.12 4.53 -6.70
CA GLY A 168 6.20 3.88 -5.98
C GLY A 168 7.40 4.77 -5.73
N ASN A 169 7.55 5.93 -6.37
CA ASN A 169 8.80 6.70 -6.31
C ASN A 169 8.56 8.20 -6.21
N ALA A 170 8.28 8.88 -7.33
CA ALA A 170 8.27 10.33 -7.37
C ALA A 170 7.34 10.93 -6.31
N THR A 171 6.15 10.34 -6.13
CA THR A 171 5.14 10.84 -5.18
C THR A 171 5.55 10.58 -3.73
N GLN A 172 6.28 9.50 -3.48
CA GLN A 172 6.85 9.19 -2.17
C GLN A 172 7.94 10.21 -1.83
N VAL A 173 8.82 10.52 -2.79
CA VAL A 173 9.87 11.52 -2.60
C VAL A 173 9.29 12.92 -2.37
N ASN A 174 8.25 13.31 -3.11
CA ASN A 174 7.55 14.58 -2.88
C ASN A 174 6.92 14.66 -1.48
N THR A 175 6.46 13.53 -0.94
CA THR A 175 5.94 13.47 0.43
C THR A 175 7.06 13.64 1.46
N ILE A 176 8.25 13.11 1.20
CA ILE A 176 9.45 13.31 2.02
C ILE A 176 9.82 14.80 2.05
N THR A 177 9.92 15.44 0.89
CA THR A 177 10.28 16.87 0.80
C THR A 177 9.24 17.74 1.49
N THR A 178 7.94 17.49 1.27
CA THR A 178 6.84 18.20 1.93
C THR A 178 6.91 18.09 3.46
N ALA A 179 7.20 16.90 3.98
CA ALA A 179 7.30 16.69 5.42
C ALA A 179 8.51 17.42 6.03
N ILE A 180 9.66 17.40 5.34
CA ILE A 180 10.87 18.11 5.77
C ILE A 180 10.65 19.63 5.69
N ASP A 181 10.11 20.13 4.59
CA ASP A 181 9.76 21.54 4.40
C ASP A 181 8.81 22.02 5.51
N SER A 182 7.75 21.26 5.79
CA SER A 182 6.79 21.59 6.85
C SER A 182 7.45 21.68 8.23
N ALA A 183 8.37 20.75 8.54
CA ALA A 183 9.11 20.79 9.81
C ALA A 183 10.03 22.03 9.89
N LEU A 184 10.75 22.35 8.82
CA LEU A 184 11.68 23.48 8.79
C LEU A 184 10.96 24.84 8.84
N ILE A 185 9.80 24.95 8.19
CA ILE A 185 8.93 26.13 8.25
C ILE A 185 8.36 26.32 9.66
N ASN A 186 7.88 25.25 10.30
CA ASN A 186 7.34 25.33 11.67
C ASN A 186 8.36 25.80 12.71
N TYR A 187 9.65 25.60 12.44
CA TYR A 187 10.75 26.07 13.28
C TYR A 187 11.35 27.40 12.82
N GLY A 188 10.81 28.02 11.77
CA GLY A 188 11.30 29.30 11.23
C GLY A 188 12.69 29.23 10.59
N VAL A 189 13.16 28.02 10.24
CA VAL A 189 14.49 27.81 9.65
C VAL A 189 14.51 28.22 8.17
N ILE A 190 13.39 28.02 7.47
CA ILE A 190 13.22 28.34 6.04
C ILE A 190 11.92 29.12 5.85
N GLU A 191 11.95 30.14 4.98
CA GLU A 191 10.76 30.85 4.53
C GLU A 191 9.98 30.04 3.48
N ALA A 192 8.65 30.06 3.58
CA ALA A 192 7.78 29.42 2.58
C ALA A 192 8.12 29.90 1.16
N GLY A 193 8.46 28.96 0.27
CA GLY A 193 8.80 29.25 -1.13
C GLY A 193 10.30 29.26 -1.47
N LYS A 194 11.21 29.09 -0.50
CA LYS A 194 12.67 28.97 -0.74
C LYS A 194 13.23 27.54 -0.61
N SER A 195 12.41 26.52 -0.85
CA SER A 195 12.80 25.11 -0.68
C SER A 195 13.47 24.44 -1.89
N GLY A 196 13.50 25.09 -3.07
CA GLY A 196 13.91 24.45 -4.33
C GLY A 196 15.31 23.81 -4.30
N THR A 197 16.33 24.53 -3.81
CA THR A 197 17.70 24.00 -3.71
C THR A 197 17.81 22.89 -2.68
N LEU A 198 17.11 23.01 -1.54
CA LEU A 198 17.07 21.97 -0.52
C LEU A 198 16.45 20.68 -1.07
N ASN A 199 15.32 20.80 -1.77
CA ASN A 199 14.61 19.66 -2.33
C ASN A 199 15.44 18.94 -3.39
N LEU A 200 16.20 19.67 -4.22
CA LEU A 200 17.17 19.05 -5.13
C LEU A 200 18.24 18.23 -4.39
N ILE A 201 18.82 18.77 -3.30
CA ILE A 201 19.80 18.06 -2.48
C ILE A 201 19.19 16.79 -1.88
N ILE A 202 17.98 16.89 -1.32
CA ILE A 202 17.24 15.74 -0.76
C ILE A 202 17.05 14.68 -1.86
N GLY A 203 16.60 15.07 -3.04
CA GLY A 203 16.41 14.17 -4.18
C GLY A 203 17.69 13.44 -4.60
N ILE A 204 18.83 14.13 -4.66
CA ILE A 204 20.14 13.53 -4.99
C ILE A 204 20.57 12.54 -3.92
N VAL A 205 20.45 12.90 -2.64
CA VAL A 205 20.80 12.00 -1.52
C VAL A 205 19.91 10.77 -1.53
N LEU A 206 18.60 10.93 -1.71
CA LEU A 206 17.65 9.82 -1.83
C LEU A 206 18.00 8.92 -3.02
N ALA A 207 18.26 9.48 -4.19
CA ALA A 207 18.65 8.71 -5.37
C ALA A 207 19.89 7.83 -5.11
N ALA A 208 20.91 8.39 -4.44
CA ALA A 208 22.11 7.63 -4.08
C ALA A 208 21.81 6.50 -3.09
N LEU A 209 20.99 6.75 -2.06
CA LEU A 209 20.60 5.74 -1.07
C LEU A 209 19.73 4.63 -1.67
N ILE A 210 18.76 4.99 -2.50
CA ILE A 210 17.89 4.03 -3.22
C ILE A 210 18.74 3.15 -4.12
N ALA A 211 19.64 3.74 -4.92
CA ALA A 211 20.54 2.99 -5.80
C ALA A 211 21.43 2.02 -5.01
N LEU A 212 22.02 2.49 -3.90
CA LEU A 212 22.86 1.67 -3.04
C LEU A 212 22.11 0.44 -2.49
N ILE A 213 20.83 0.58 -2.14
CA ILE A 213 20.04 -0.52 -1.59
C ILE A 213 19.54 -1.45 -2.71
N LEU A 214 18.91 -0.90 -3.74
CA LEU A 214 18.31 -1.70 -4.83
C LEU A 214 19.36 -2.49 -5.60
N LEU A 215 20.50 -1.89 -5.94
CA LEU A 215 21.59 -2.58 -6.64
C LEU A 215 22.22 -3.70 -5.81
N GLY A 216 22.00 -3.73 -4.49
CA GLY A 216 22.37 -4.83 -3.62
C GLY A 216 21.45 -6.07 -3.72
N GLY A 217 20.40 -6.01 -4.54
CA GLY A 217 19.48 -7.10 -4.80
C GLY A 217 18.49 -7.38 -3.65
N ILE A 218 17.67 -8.42 -3.83
CA ILE A 218 16.56 -8.73 -2.93
C ILE A 218 16.98 -8.89 -1.47
N LYS A 219 18.13 -9.53 -1.21
CA LYS A 219 18.61 -9.74 0.16
C LYS A 219 18.90 -8.42 0.88
N ARG A 220 19.46 -7.42 0.19
CA ARG A 220 19.73 -6.12 0.80
C ARG A 220 18.42 -5.37 1.06
N ILE A 221 17.49 -5.41 0.12
CA ILE A 221 16.14 -4.85 0.29
C ILE A 221 15.48 -5.46 1.54
N GLY A 222 15.43 -6.79 1.63
CA GLY A 222 14.84 -7.51 2.77
C GLY A 222 15.49 -7.18 4.12
N ARG A 223 16.82 -7.05 4.18
CA ARG A 223 17.55 -6.69 5.41
C ARG A 223 17.30 -5.26 5.88
N VAL A 224 17.03 -4.35 4.95
CA VAL A 224 16.70 -2.96 5.29
C VAL A 224 15.24 -2.89 5.74
N THR A 225 14.32 -3.47 4.98
CA THR A 225 12.88 -3.44 5.26
C THR A 225 12.53 -4.16 6.57
N GLU A 226 13.17 -5.29 6.89
CA GLU A 226 12.94 -6.03 8.15
C GLU A 226 13.26 -5.22 9.41
N LYS A 227 14.11 -4.20 9.31
CA LYS A 227 14.48 -3.30 10.41
C LYS A 227 13.64 -2.02 10.38
N LEU A 228 13.53 -1.41 9.20
CA LEU A 228 12.89 -0.12 9.00
C LEU A 228 11.38 -0.19 9.28
N VAL A 229 10.70 -1.23 8.79
CA VAL A 229 9.23 -1.32 8.83
C VAL A 229 8.69 -1.53 10.24
N PRO A 230 9.20 -2.46 11.07
CA PRO A 230 8.75 -2.57 12.45
C PRO A 230 9.03 -1.31 13.25
N PHE A 231 10.20 -0.67 13.04
CA PHE A 231 10.57 0.56 13.72
C PHE A 231 9.58 1.69 13.41
N MET A 232 9.34 1.99 12.13
CA MET A 232 8.45 3.09 11.74
C MET A 232 7.00 2.84 12.16
N ALA A 233 6.52 1.59 12.09
CA ALA A 233 5.16 1.24 12.50
C ALA A 233 4.95 1.40 14.01
N VAL A 234 5.86 0.90 14.84
CA VAL A 234 5.78 1.04 16.30
C VAL A 234 5.82 2.51 16.70
N VAL A 235 6.75 3.26 16.11
CA VAL A 235 6.91 4.70 16.32
C VAL A 235 5.61 5.45 16.02
N TYR A 236 5.00 5.20 14.86
CA TYR A 236 3.74 5.83 14.46
C TYR A 236 2.59 5.47 15.39
N ILE A 237 2.44 4.17 15.71
CA ILE A 237 1.40 3.66 16.60
C ILE A 237 1.52 4.33 17.98
N LEU A 238 2.71 4.46 18.54
CA LEU A 238 2.90 5.10 19.85
C LEU A 238 2.44 6.56 19.85
N LEU A 239 2.81 7.34 18.82
CA LEU A 239 2.34 8.72 18.70
C LEU A 239 0.83 8.82 18.53
N ALA A 240 0.27 8.01 17.64
CA ALA A 240 -1.16 8.04 17.37
C ALA A 240 -1.96 7.60 18.60
N LEU A 241 -1.49 6.59 19.34
CA LEU A 241 -2.07 6.21 20.63
C LEU A 241 -2.08 7.37 21.62
N GLY A 242 -0.98 8.13 21.74
CA GLY A 242 -0.98 9.25 22.67
C GLY A 242 -1.96 10.36 22.25
N VAL A 243 -2.19 10.62 20.95
CA VAL A 243 -3.26 11.55 20.51
C VAL A 243 -4.63 11.05 20.94
N ILE A 244 -4.89 9.76 20.74
CA ILE A 244 -6.15 9.11 21.11
C ILE A 244 -6.37 9.16 22.62
N LEU A 245 -5.33 8.88 23.42
CA LEU A 245 -5.42 8.88 24.88
C LEU A 245 -5.62 10.30 25.44
N LEU A 246 -4.93 11.30 24.89
CA LEU A 246 -5.10 12.70 25.30
C LEU A 246 -6.46 13.26 24.89
N ASN A 247 -7.05 12.74 23.81
CA ASN A 247 -8.37 13.12 23.31
C ASN A 247 -9.43 12.02 23.54
N ILE A 248 -9.27 11.19 24.57
CA ILE A 248 -10.10 9.97 24.76
C ILE A 248 -11.60 10.28 24.84
N LYS A 249 -11.97 11.46 25.33
CA LYS A 249 -13.37 11.93 25.42
C LYS A 249 -14.01 12.10 24.04
N ASN A 250 -13.23 12.38 23.01
CA ASN A 250 -13.72 12.59 21.65
C ASN A 250 -13.94 11.25 20.93
N VAL A 251 -13.27 10.17 21.37
CA VAL A 251 -13.27 8.88 20.67
C VAL A 251 -14.69 8.32 20.44
N PRO A 252 -15.61 8.27 21.43
CA PRO A 252 -16.97 7.79 21.17
C PRO A 252 -17.71 8.63 20.12
N GLY A 253 -17.55 9.96 20.16
CA GLY A 253 -18.16 10.87 19.19
C GLY A 253 -17.58 10.69 17.79
N VAL A 254 -16.28 10.44 17.69
CA VAL A 254 -15.62 10.13 16.41
C VAL A 254 -16.14 8.82 15.82
N PHE A 255 -16.28 7.75 16.61
CA PHE A 255 -16.88 6.51 16.10
C PHE A 255 -18.33 6.75 15.64
N ALA A 256 -19.13 7.49 16.40
CA ALA A 256 -20.48 7.86 15.97
C ALA A 256 -20.46 8.60 14.63
N SER A 257 -19.55 9.58 14.46
CA SER A 257 -19.40 10.33 13.20
C SER A 257 -18.97 9.46 12.02
N ILE A 258 -18.16 8.42 12.24
CA ILE A 258 -17.75 7.47 11.20
C ILE A 258 -18.96 6.63 10.75
N PHE A 259 -19.73 6.08 11.69
CA PHE A 259 -20.90 5.28 11.33
C PHE A 259 -22.01 6.14 10.73
N GLU A 260 -22.34 7.28 11.33
CA GLU A 260 -23.33 8.20 10.79
C GLU A 260 -22.90 8.73 9.42
N GLY A 261 -21.65 9.19 9.30
CA GLY A 261 -21.11 9.72 8.05
C GLY A 261 -21.00 8.67 6.94
N ALA A 262 -21.03 7.37 7.26
CA ALA A 262 -21.03 6.31 6.26
C ALA A 262 -22.39 6.15 5.58
N PHE A 263 -23.48 6.35 6.33
CA PHE A 263 -24.86 6.17 5.85
C PHE A 263 -25.58 7.49 5.55
N SER A 264 -25.16 8.59 6.20
CA SER A 264 -25.64 9.96 6.03
C SER A 264 -24.46 10.96 6.02
N PRO A 265 -23.63 11.00 4.96
CA PRO A 265 -22.44 11.86 4.93
C PRO A 265 -22.74 13.36 5.06
N ALA A 266 -23.90 13.80 4.56
CA ALA A 266 -24.29 15.21 4.57
C ALA A 266 -24.58 15.74 5.99
N SER A 267 -25.09 14.91 6.91
CA SER A 267 -25.39 15.34 8.28
C SER A 267 -24.12 15.63 9.10
N VAL A 268 -23.04 14.90 8.83
CA VAL A 268 -21.76 15.05 9.54
C VAL A 268 -20.89 16.17 8.96
N THR A 269 -20.99 16.42 7.66
CA THR A 269 -20.13 17.39 6.94
C THR A 269 -20.81 18.74 6.66
N GLY A 270 -22.04 18.95 7.15
CA GLY A 270 -22.81 20.18 6.87
C GLY A 270 -23.24 20.31 5.42
N GLY A 271 -23.39 19.18 4.70
CA GLY A 271 -23.76 19.13 3.29
C GLY A 271 -22.61 19.28 2.29
N ALA A 272 -21.38 19.53 2.75
CA ALA A 272 -20.21 19.74 1.89
C ALA A 272 -19.80 18.47 1.11
N VAL A 273 -19.90 17.29 1.73
CA VAL A 273 -19.65 16.01 1.06
C VAL A 273 -20.95 15.39 0.58
N GLY A 274 -21.10 15.33 -0.73
CA GLY A 274 -22.31 14.88 -1.40
C GLY A 274 -22.46 13.35 -1.49
N SER A 275 -23.55 12.85 -0.88
CA SER A 275 -24.11 11.50 -1.01
C SER A 275 -23.30 10.32 -0.43
N PHE A 276 -24.05 9.32 0.05
CA PHE A 276 -23.57 7.99 0.45
C PHE A 276 -22.53 7.41 -0.52
N PHE A 277 -22.78 7.57 -1.81
CA PHE A 277 -21.96 6.99 -2.86
C PHE A 277 -20.53 7.58 -2.89
N MET A 278 -20.36 8.88 -2.61
CA MET A 278 -19.03 9.51 -2.57
C MET A 278 -18.20 9.00 -1.40
N SER A 279 -18.80 8.96 -0.21
CA SER A 279 -18.17 8.42 1.01
C SER A 279 -17.70 6.98 0.79
N MET A 280 -18.56 6.13 0.21
CA MET A 280 -18.21 4.77 -0.16
C MET A 280 -17.10 4.71 -1.22
N LYS A 281 -17.21 5.47 -2.32
CA LYS A 281 -16.21 5.47 -3.41
C LYS A 281 -14.83 5.86 -2.88
N LYS A 282 -14.75 6.92 -2.07
CA LYS A 282 -13.49 7.41 -1.49
C LYS A 282 -12.94 6.45 -0.44
N GLY A 283 -13.78 5.89 0.43
CA GLY A 283 -13.36 4.90 1.41
C GLY A 283 -12.83 3.61 0.77
N VAL A 284 -13.58 3.01 -0.17
CA VAL A 284 -13.18 1.77 -0.83
C VAL A 284 -11.90 1.97 -1.64
N SER A 285 -11.84 2.99 -2.51
CA SER A 285 -10.65 3.25 -3.34
C SER A 285 -9.40 3.50 -2.50
N ARG A 286 -9.50 4.30 -1.43
CA ARG A 286 -8.35 4.61 -0.57
C ARG A 286 -7.97 3.43 0.32
N GLY A 287 -8.93 2.64 0.78
CA GLY A 287 -8.68 1.37 1.48
C GLY A 287 -7.85 0.41 0.62
N ILE A 288 -8.27 0.19 -0.63
CA ILE A 288 -7.58 -0.69 -1.58
C ILE A 288 -6.19 -0.16 -1.92
N PHE A 289 -6.06 1.15 -2.15
CA PHE A 289 -4.77 1.75 -2.46
C PHE A 289 -3.78 1.61 -1.29
N SER A 290 -4.26 1.72 -0.05
CA SER A 290 -3.45 1.56 1.16
C SER A 290 -2.94 0.12 1.33
N ASN A 291 -3.83 -0.87 1.34
CA ASN A 291 -3.44 -2.27 1.61
C ASN A 291 -3.03 -3.07 0.36
N GLU A 292 -3.22 -2.50 -0.83
CA GLU A 292 -2.99 -3.09 -2.14
C GLU A 292 -3.69 -4.45 -2.36
N ALA A 293 -4.82 -4.70 -1.69
CA ALA A 293 -5.60 -5.91 -1.90
C ALA A 293 -6.37 -5.83 -3.23
N GLY A 294 -6.13 -6.76 -4.14
CA GLY A 294 -6.71 -6.73 -5.48
C GLY A 294 -5.83 -6.04 -6.52
N LEU A 295 -4.74 -5.38 -6.11
CA LEU A 295 -3.71 -4.90 -7.05
C LEU A 295 -2.73 -6.01 -7.42
N GLY A 296 -2.49 -6.98 -6.54
CA GLY A 296 -1.57 -8.10 -6.79
C GLY A 296 -0.08 -7.81 -6.59
N THR A 297 0.31 -6.54 -6.42
CA THR A 297 1.70 -6.07 -6.21
C THR A 297 2.37 -6.69 -5.00
N GLY A 298 1.71 -6.67 -3.83
CA GLY A 298 2.26 -7.27 -2.60
C GLY A 298 2.67 -8.75 -2.74
N SER A 299 2.00 -9.50 -3.62
CA SER A 299 2.31 -10.91 -3.85
C SER A 299 3.68 -11.13 -4.51
N ILE A 300 4.24 -10.11 -5.18
CA ILE A 300 5.58 -10.14 -5.80
C ILE A 300 6.66 -10.31 -4.72
N ALA A 301 6.59 -9.56 -3.62
CA ALA A 301 7.53 -9.71 -2.50
C ALA A 301 7.41 -11.11 -1.85
N HIS A 302 6.18 -11.60 -1.65
CA HIS A 302 6.00 -12.93 -1.05
C HIS A 302 6.46 -14.09 -1.92
N ALA A 303 6.42 -13.96 -3.24
CA ALA A 303 6.97 -14.99 -4.13
C ALA A 303 8.45 -15.26 -3.84
N CYS A 304 9.19 -14.24 -3.39
CA CYS A 304 10.60 -14.33 -3.04
C CYS A 304 10.85 -15.09 -1.71
N ALA A 305 9.82 -15.42 -0.92
CA ALA A 305 9.99 -16.03 0.40
C ALA A 305 10.45 -17.50 0.34
N ASP A 306 11.43 -17.87 1.14
CA ASP A 306 11.89 -19.24 1.29
C ASP A 306 10.88 -20.09 2.10
N THR A 307 9.84 -20.56 1.41
CA THR A 307 8.77 -21.38 1.98
C THR A 307 8.18 -22.31 0.93
N GLN A 308 8.00 -23.58 1.27
CA GLN A 308 7.33 -24.56 0.41
C GLN A 308 5.81 -24.65 0.68
N LYS A 309 5.28 -23.77 1.54
CA LYS A 309 3.89 -23.83 2.01
C LYS A 309 3.15 -22.55 1.59
N PRO A 310 2.48 -22.54 0.42
CA PRO A 310 1.80 -21.36 -0.12
C PRO A 310 0.77 -20.78 0.84
N VAL A 311 -0.11 -21.61 1.40
CA VAL A 311 -1.16 -21.18 2.34
C VAL A 311 -0.58 -20.56 3.62
N LYS A 312 0.53 -21.10 4.15
CA LYS A 312 1.20 -20.50 5.31
C LYS A 312 1.75 -19.11 5.00
N GLN A 313 2.22 -18.90 3.78
CA GLN A 313 2.64 -17.57 3.34
C GLN A 313 1.43 -16.66 3.08
N GLY A 314 0.33 -17.21 2.54
CA GLY A 314 -0.94 -16.51 2.35
C GLY A 314 -1.47 -15.85 3.62
N PHE A 315 -1.30 -16.47 4.79
CA PHE A 315 -1.70 -15.84 6.06
C PHE A 315 -0.98 -14.53 6.37
N PHE A 316 0.23 -14.30 5.85
CA PHE A 316 0.87 -12.98 5.95
C PHE A 316 0.09 -11.92 5.17
N GLY A 317 -0.55 -12.27 4.04
CA GLY A 317 -1.43 -11.33 3.33
C GLY A 317 -2.64 -10.87 4.17
N ILE A 318 -3.19 -11.73 5.04
CA ILE A 318 -4.24 -11.34 5.99
C ILE A 318 -3.69 -10.37 7.03
N PHE A 319 -2.53 -10.72 7.60
CA PHE A 319 -1.85 -9.88 8.58
C PHE A 319 -1.53 -8.50 8.02
N GLU A 320 -1.08 -8.42 6.77
CA GLU A 320 -0.76 -7.15 6.09
C GLU A 320 -1.95 -6.22 6.01
N VAL A 321 -3.05 -6.69 5.44
CA VAL A 321 -4.27 -5.88 5.29
C VAL A 321 -4.83 -5.46 6.65
N PHE A 322 -4.74 -6.34 7.66
CA PHE A 322 -5.14 -6.02 9.02
C PHE A 322 -4.30 -4.91 9.65
N VAL A 323 -2.97 -5.05 9.65
CA VAL A 323 -2.07 -4.04 10.23
C VAL A 323 -2.17 -2.73 9.47
N ASP A 324 -2.22 -2.78 8.14
CA ASP A 324 -2.30 -1.59 7.30
C ASP A 324 -3.58 -0.79 7.55
N THR A 325 -4.75 -1.39 7.30
CA THR A 325 -5.99 -0.62 7.24
C THR A 325 -6.76 -0.64 8.56
N ILE A 326 -6.84 -1.79 9.24
CA ILE A 326 -7.61 -1.90 10.48
C ILE A 326 -6.87 -1.25 11.64
N VAL A 327 -5.54 -1.34 11.68
CA VAL A 327 -4.73 -0.70 12.72
C VAL A 327 -4.27 0.68 12.26
N ILE A 328 -3.34 0.78 11.31
CA ILE A 328 -2.65 2.06 11.02
C ILE A 328 -3.61 3.10 10.45
N CYS A 329 -4.41 2.78 9.42
CA CYS A 329 -5.35 3.77 8.85
C CYS A 329 -6.42 4.22 9.84
N THR A 330 -6.92 3.31 10.69
CA THR A 330 -7.84 3.68 11.78
C THR A 330 -7.18 4.65 12.75
N MET A 331 -5.92 4.40 13.11
CA MET A 331 -5.17 5.31 13.98
C MET A 331 -4.95 6.68 13.34
N THR A 332 -4.63 6.74 12.04
CA THR A 332 -4.58 8.01 11.30
C THR A 332 -5.93 8.74 11.35
N ALA A 333 -7.02 8.04 11.07
CA ALA A 333 -8.35 8.62 11.10
C ALA A 333 -8.71 9.17 12.49
N LEU A 334 -8.37 8.44 13.55
CA LEU A 334 -8.58 8.88 14.92
C LEU A 334 -7.68 10.07 15.29
N VAL A 335 -6.43 10.12 14.83
CA VAL A 335 -5.56 11.30 15.01
C VAL A 335 -6.22 12.53 14.41
N ILE A 336 -6.70 12.45 13.17
CA ILE A 336 -7.36 13.58 12.48
C ILE A 336 -8.64 13.98 13.21
N LEU A 337 -9.55 13.02 13.45
CA LEU A 337 -10.89 13.31 13.93
C LEU A 337 -10.95 13.63 15.43
N CYS A 338 -10.06 13.08 16.26
CA CYS A 338 -10.04 13.35 17.70
C CYS A 338 -9.31 14.64 18.06
N SER A 339 -8.38 15.11 17.21
CA SER A 339 -7.48 16.23 17.51
C SER A 339 -8.12 17.62 17.39
N GLY A 340 -9.36 17.71 16.91
CA GLY A 340 -10.12 18.95 16.80
C GLY A 340 -9.62 19.93 15.73
N VAL A 341 -8.70 19.50 14.87
CA VAL A 341 -8.25 20.31 13.72
C VAL A 341 -9.41 20.57 12.77
N SER A 342 -9.43 21.77 12.17
CA SER A 342 -10.43 22.10 11.16
C SER A 342 -10.19 21.25 9.90
N ILE A 343 -11.24 20.62 9.39
CA ILE A 343 -11.20 19.80 8.18
C ILE A 343 -11.97 20.56 7.10
N GLY A 344 -11.28 20.92 6.01
CA GLY A 344 -11.89 21.46 4.80
C GLY A 344 -12.63 20.37 4.04
N TYR A 345 -13.84 20.01 4.48
CA TYR A 345 -14.63 18.99 3.82
C TYR A 345 -14.97 19.39 2.38
N GLY A 346 -14.78 18.47 1.43
CA GLY A 346 -14.92 18.71 -0.01
C GLY A 346 -13.63 19.19 -0.69
N GLU A 347 -12.61 19.57 0.08
CA GLU A 347 -11.31 20.00 -0.43
C GLU A 347 -10.30 18.84 -0.41
N ALA A 348 -9.30 18.92 -1.30
CA ALA A 348 -8.22 17.94 -1.31
C ALA A 348 -7.30 18.18 -0.10
N ALA A 349 -7.01 17.12 0.65
CA ALA A 349 -6.06 17.14 1.74
C ALA A 349 -5.06 15.99 1.59
N GLY A 350 -3.85 16.21 2.06
CA GLY A 350 -2.75 15.27 2.09
C GLY A 350 -2.23 15.02 3.49
N ALA A 351 -0.92 14.75 3.58
CA ALA A 351 -0.28 14.41 4.85
C ALA A 351 -0.34 15.56 5.87
N GLU A 352 -0.41 16.80 5.40
CA GLU A 352 -0.47 18.00 6.23
C GLU A 352 -1.64 17.99 7.21
N LEU A 353 -2.81 17.45 6.83
CA LEU A 353 -3.95 17.34 7.75
C LEU A 353 -3.65 16.38 8.92
N THR A 354 -2.93 15.29 8.65
CA THR A 354 -2.50 14.35 9.71
C THR A 354 -1.43 14.98 10.59
N ILE A 355 -0.46 15.69 9.98
CA ILE A 355 0.59 16.42 10.71
C ILE A 355 -0.06 17.43 11.65
N ASN A 356 -1.05 18.20 11.17
CA ASN A 356 -1.79 19.17 11.96
C ASN A 356 -2.48 18.52 13.17
N GLY A 357 -3.05 17.32 13.02
CA GLY A 357 -3.66 16.59 14.13
C GLY A 357 -2.66 16.18 15.22
N PHE A 358 -1.43 15.83 14.82
CA PHE A 358 -0.35 15.60 15.78
C PHE A 358 0.10 16.89 16.45
N THR A 359 0.34 17.97 15.69
CA THR A 359 0.85 19.23 16.22
C THR A 359 -0.17 19.94 17.10
N SER A 360 -1.48 19.82 16.84
CA SER A 360 -2.50 20.39 17.72
C SER A 360 -2.54 19.73 19.10
N THR A 361 -2.15 18.45 19.18
CA THR A 361 -2.17 17.69 20.45
C THR A 361 -0.85 17.79 21.21
N TYR A 362 0.29 17.70 20.52
CA TYR A 362 1.61 17.66 21.16
C TYR A 362 2.38 18.99 21.10
N GLY A 363 1.95 19.94 20.28
CA GLY A 363 2.69 21.16 19.95
C GLY A 363 3.70 20.95 18.82
N ASN A 364 4.36 22.04 18.42
CA ASN A 364 5.18 22.08 17.20
C ASN A 364 6.38 21.12 17.20
N TRP A 365 6.86 20.69 18.38
CA TRP A 365 8.04 19.82 18.45
C TRP A 365 7.83 18.45 17.81
N VAL A 366 6.58 17.98 17.76
CA VAL A 366 6.25 16.69 17.15
C VAL A 366 6.41 16.71 15.63
N SER A 367 6.45 17.89 15.00
CA SER A 367 6.58 18.02 13.53
C SER A 367 7.89 17.44 13.00
N ILE A 368 8.99 17.53 13.76
CA ILE A 368 10.26 16.87 13.41
C ILE A 368 10.08 15.36 13.42
N PHE A 369 9.39 14.84 14.43
CA PHE A 369 9.19 13.42 14.58
C PHE A 369 8.26 12.85 13.52
N THR A 370 7.16 13.56 13.19
CA THR A 370 6.28 13.17 12.08
C THR A 370 7.01 13.24 10.75
N ALA A 371 7.91 14.22 10.54
CA ALA A 371 8.74 14.28 9.35
C ALA A 371 9.71 13.09 9.25
N VAL A 372 10.40 12.73 10.34
CA VAL A 372 11.26 11.54 10.38
C VAL A 372 10.47 10.26 10.10
N ALA A 373 9.30 10.11 10.73
CA ALA A 373 8.42 8.96 10.48
C ALA A 373 8.05 8.91 8.99
N MET A 374 7.52 10.00 8.43
CA MET A 374 7.15 10.09 7.01
C MET A 374 8.31 9.80 6.07
N CYS A 375 9.52 10.24 6.40
CA CYS A 375 10.73 9.86 5.67
C CYS A 375 10.92 8.33 5.66
N CYS A 376 10.79 7.68 6.81
CA CYS A 376 10.88 6.22 6.90
C CYS A 376 9.78 5.51 6.10
N PHE A 377 8.52 5.93 6.23
CA PHE A 377 7.36 5.37 5.51
C PHE A 377 7.53 5.49 3.99
N ALA A 378 7.77 6.71 3.50
CA ALA A 378 7.94 6.95 2.07
C ALA A 378 9.18 6.23 1.52
N PHE A 379 10.30 6.25 2.25
CA PHE A 379 11.53 5.56 1.83
C PHE A 379 11.34 4.05 1.78
N SER A 380 10.66 3.44 2.76
CA SER A 380 10.36 2.01 2.72
C SER A 380 9.48 1.66 1.52
N THR A 381 8.51 2.51 1.19
CA THR A 381 7.64 2.32 0.01
C THR A 381 8.44 2.34 -1.28
N ILE A 382 9.40 3.25 -1.42
CA ILE A 382 10.31 3.32 -2.57
C ILE A 382 11.12 2.02 -2.73
N LEU A 383 11.59 1.43 -1.63
CA LEU A 383 12.33 0.17 -1.71
C LEU A 383 11.45 -1.00 -2.14
N GLY A 384 10.24 -1.12 -1.59
CA GLY A 384 9.29 -2.19 -1.94
C GLY A 384 8.83 -2.08 -3.39
N TRP A 385 8.45 -0.90 -3.84
CA TRP A 385 8.03 -0.65 -5.22
C TRP A 385 9.19 -0.76 -6.22
N GLY A 386 10.42 -0.44 -5.83
CA GLY A 386 11.61 -0.70 -6.63
C GLY A 386 11.80 -2.20 -6.91
N LEU A 387 11.54 -3.07 -5.93
CA LEU A 387 11.49 -4.52 -6.13
C LEU A 387 10.36 -4.92 -7.09
N TYR A 388 9.15 -4.39 -6.90
CA TYR A 388 8.01 -4.73 -7.75
C TYR A 388 8.27 -4.36 -9.22
N GLY A 389 8.74 -3.14 -9.46
CA GLY A 389 9.10 -2.68 -10.79
C GLY A 389 10.19 -3.53 -11.42
N THR A 390 11.20 -3.93 -10.64
CA THR A 390 12.27 -4.83 -11.11
C THR A 390 11.70 -6.16 -11.60
N ARG A 391 10.77 -6.78 -10.85
CA ARG A 391 10.19 -8.07 -11.26
C ARG A 391 9.23 -7.93 -12.44
N CYS A 392 8.54 -6.81 -12.56
CA CYS A 392 7.70 -6.51 -13.72
C CYS A 392 8.55 -6.28 -14.99
N ILE A 393 9.62 -5.49 -14.93
CA ILE A 393 10.49 -5.24 -16.11
C ILE A 393 11.26 -6.51 -16.50
N GLU A 394 11.68 -7.32 -15.52
CA GLU A 394 12.32 -8.61 -15.74
C GLU A 394 11.41 -9.57 -16.51
N PHE A 395 10.12 -9.62 -16.17
CA PHE A 395 9.17 -10.46 -16.87
C PHE A 395 9.02 -10.08 -18.36
N LEU A 396 9.14 -8.79 -18.68
CA LEU A 396 8.99 -8.29 -20.04
C LEU A 396 10.26 -8.46 -20.89
N PHE A 397 11.44 -8.22 -20.31
CA PHE A 397 12.69 -8.08 -21.06
C PHE A 397 13.85 -8.96 -20.55
N GLY A 398 13.62 -9.77 -19.52
CA GLY A 398 14.62 -10.66 -18.90
C GLY A 398 15.52 -9.98 -17.87
N SER A 399 16.34 -10.75 -17.16
CA SER A 399 17.07 -10.28 -15.96
C SER A 399 18.18 -9.24 -16.27
N LYS A 400 18.63 -9.12 -17.52
CA LYS A 400 19.68 -8.18 -17.93
C LYS A 400 19.28 -6.71 -17.75
N VAL A 401 17.99 -6.40 -17.80
CA VAL A 401 17.49 -5.01 -17.65
C VAL A 401 17.32 -4.58 -16.19
N ASN A 402 17.46 -5.49 -15.22
CA ASN A 402 17.21 -5.20 -13.81
C ASN A 402 18.09 -4.07 -13.27
N LYS A 403 19.40 -4.13 -13.49
CA LYS A 403 20.33 -3.09 -13.01
C LYS A 403 20.11 -1.73 -13.69
N PRO A 404 20.02 -1.62 -15.03
CA PRO A 404 19.66 -0.35 -15.68
C PRO A 404 18.33 0.23 -15.17
N PHE A 405 17.32 -0.61 -14.99
CA PHE A 405 16.02 -0.19 -14.46
C PHE A 405 16.13 0.37 -13.03
N MET A 406 16.85 -0.29 -12.13
CA MET A 406 17.05 0.18 -10.76
C MET A 406 17.77 1.53 -10.71
N VAL A 407 18.75 1.76 -11.59
CA VAL A 407 19.44 3.05 -11.70
C VAL A 407 18.47 4.13 -12.16
N LEU A 408 17.73 3.88 -13.26
CA LEU A 408 16.73 4.83 -13.76
C LEU A 408 15.67 5.14 -12.70
N TYR A 409 15.14 4.11 -12.05
CA TYR A 409 14.20 4.25 -10.95
C TYR A 409 14.76 5.12 -9.83
N SER A 410 16.02 4.90 -9.42
CA SER A 410 16.66 5.73 -8.38
C SER A 410 16.77 7.20 -8.78
N LEU A 411 17.06 7.51 -10.05
CA LEU A 411 17.18 8.88 -10.55
C LEU A 411 15.84 9.63 -10.59
N VAL A 412 14.71 8.92 -10.71
CA VAL A 412 13.38 9.53 -10.64
C VAL A 412 13.13 10.22 -9.29
N ALA A 413 13.85 9.84 -8.22
CA ALA A 413 13.77 10.52 -6.94
C ALA A 413 14.14 12.02 -7.03
N ILE A 414 15.11 12.37 -7.90
CA ILE A 414 15.50 13.77 -8.11
C ILE A 414 14.32 14.56 -8.70
N VAL A 415 13.68 13.99 -9.73
CA VAL A 415 12.51 14.58 -10.38
C VAL A 415 11.37 14.74 -9.39
N GLY A 416 11.09 13.71 -8.59
CA GLY A 416 10.03 13.72 -7.60
C GLY A 416 10.22 14.74 -6.47
N ALA A 417 11.46 15.06 -6.13
CA ALA A 417 11.77 16.08 -5.13
C ALA A 417 11.57 17.51 -5.67
N THR A 418 11.79 17.74 -6.97
CA THR A 418 11.84 19.10 -7.54
C THR A 418 10.60 19.54 -8.31
N MET A 419 9.69 18.63 -8.66
CA MET A 419 8.53 18.94 -9.49
C MET A 419 7.22 18.90 -8.71
N ASP A 420 6.25 19.71 -9.13
CA ASP A 420 4.86 19.51 -8.77
C ASP A 420 4.32 18.28 -9.54
N LEU A 421 3.91 17.27 -8.80
CA LEU A 421 3.59 15.95 -9.32
C LEU A 421 2.09 15.72 -9.46
N GLY A 422 1.22 16.71 -9.33
CA GLY A 422 -0.23 16.51 -9.39
C GLY A 422 -0.68 15.65 -10.58
N LEU A 423 -0.24 15.98 -11.80
CA LEU A 423 -0.54 15.20 -13.01
C LEU A 423 0.14 13.82 -12.99
N MET A 424 1.38 13.73 -12.51
CA MET A 424 2.12 12.45 -12.45
C MET A 424 1.46 11.47 -11.47
N TRP A 425 0.97 11.96 -10.33
CA TRP A 425 0.24 11.18 -9.35
C TRP A 425 -1.05 10.64 -9.96
N SER A 426 -1.83 11.51 -10.61
CA SER A 426 -3.08 11.11 -11.26
C SER A 426 -2.87 10.06 -12.35
N ILE A 427 -1.80 10.17 -13.15
CA ILE A 427 -1.43 9.17 -14.17
C ILE A 427 -0.97 7.86 -13.52
N ALA A 428 -0.18 7.93 -12.45
CA ALA A 428 0.32 6.75 -11.75
C ALA A 428 -0.79 5.98 -11.04
N GLU A 429 -1.77 6.67 -10.45
CA GLU A 429 -3.00 6.10 -9.90
C GLU A 429 -3.84 5.41 -10.97
N THR A 430 -3.89 5.96 -12.19
CA THR A 430 -4.57 5.33 -13.32
C THR A 430 -3.91 4.01 -13.68
N PHE A 431 -2.59 3.99 -13.89
CA PHE A 431 -1.87 2.74 -14.17
C PHE A 431 -1.93 1.74 -13.02
N ASN A 432 -1.96 2.25 -11.79
CA ASN A 432 -2.14 1.44 -10.60
C ASN A 432 -3.49 0.71 -10.64
N GLY A 433 -4.59 1.41 -10.88
CA GLY A 433 -5.89 0.75 -11.01
C GLY A 433 -6.00 -0.13 -12.26
N LEU A 434 -5.33 0.21 -13.37
CA LEU A 434 -5.29 -0.64 -14.57
C LEU A 434 -4.65 -2.00 -14.33
N MET A 435 -3.65 -2.12 -13.45
CA MET A 435 -3.06 -3.43 -13.12
C MET A 435 -4.00 -4.31 -12.28
N ALA A 436 -4.94 -3.70 -11.56
CA ALA A 436 -5.91 -4.44 -10.76
C ALA A 436 -6.76 -5.35 -11.66
N ILE A 437 -7.07 -4.91 -12.89
CA ILE A 437 -7.92 -5.64 -13.84
C ILE A 437 -7.37 -7.03 -14.18
N PRO A 438 -6.15 -7.17 -14.77
CA PRO A 438 -5.59 -8.49 -15.07
C PRO A 438 -5.41 -9.34 -13.80
N ASN A 439 -5.07 -8.72 -12.68
CA ASN A 439 -4.88 -9.40 -11.41
C ASN A 439 -6.19 -10.02 -10.87
N LEU A 440 -7.23 -9.22 -10.70
CA LEU A 440 -8.52 -9.64 -10.17
C LEU A 440 -9.15 -10.72 -11.04
N LEU A 441 -9.03 -10.58 -12.37
CA LEU A 441 -9.51 -11.61 -13.29
C LEU A 441 -8.76 -12.92 -13.11
N ALA A 442 -7.44 -12.87 -12.94
CA ALA A 442 -6.64 -14.06 -12.70
C ALA A 442 -7.00 -14.73 -11.37
N VAL A 443 -7.14 -13.97 -10.29
CA VAL A 443 -7.53 -14.50 -8.98
C VAL A 443 -8.94 -15.08 -9.02
N PHE A 444 -9.87 -14.46 -9.75
CA PHE A 444 -11.21 -14.98 -9.98
C PHE A 444 -11.17 -16.35 -10.68
N LEU A 445 -10.44 -16.44 -11.79
CA LEU A 445 -10.31 -17.68 -12.58
C LEU A 445 -9.56 -18.78 -11.82
N LEU A 446 -8.57 -18.41 -10.99
CA LEU A 446 -7.76 -19.32 -10.17
C LEU A 446 -8.37 -19.59 -8.79
N SER A 447 -9.55 -19.06 -8.49
CA SER A 447 -10.21 -19.24 -7.19
C SER A 447 -10.40 -20.71 -6.81
N GLY A 448 -10.63 -21.60 -7.79
CA GLY A 448 -10.69 -23.04 -7.58
C GLY A 448 -9.38 -23.65 -7.06
N VAL A 449 -8.23 -23.15 -7.55
CA VAL A 449 -6.89 -23.57 -7.09
C VAL A 449 -6.68 -23.15 -5.65
N VAL A 450 -7.04 -21.90 -5.29
CA VAL A 450 -6.92 -21.39 -3.92
C VAL A 450 -7.74 -22.26 -2.96
N VAL A 451 -8.99 -22.55 -3.29
CA VAL A 451 -9.87 -23.40 -2.45
C VAL A 451 -9.27 -24.79 -2.26
N LYS A 452 -8.73 -25.40 -3.32
CA LYS A 452 -8.07 -26.70 -3.25
C LYS A 452 -6.86 -26.66 -2.30
N LEU A 453 -5.97 -25.68 -2.46
CA LEU A 453 -4.80 -25.51 -1.61
C LEU A 453 -5.16 -25.29 -0.13
N VAL A 454 -6.19 -24.46 0.14
CA VAL A 454 -6.70 -24.23 1.50
C VAL A 454 -7.23 -25.53 2.12
N LYS A 455 -8.02 -26.29 1.37
CA LYS A 455 -8.58 -27.57 1.84
C LYS A 455 -7.46 -28.56 2.18
N GLU A 456 -6.54 -28.79 1.25
CA GLU A 456 -5.40 -29.71 1.44
C GLU A 456 -4.53 -29.29 2.63
N TYR A 457 -4.33 -27.99 2.83
CA TYR A 457 -3.58 -27.46 3.95
C TYR A 457 -4.23 -27.81 5.31
N PHE A 458 -5.53 -27.59 5.46
CA PHE A 458 -6.24 -27.86 6.71
C PHE A 458 -6.52 -29.36 6.95
N GLU A 459 -6.55 -30.17 5.91
CA GLU A 459 -6.65 -31.63 6.03
C GLU A 459 -5.35 -32.25 6.57
N ASN A 460 -4.20 -31.80 6.06
CA ASN A 460 -2.90 -32.42 6.35
C ASN A 460 -2.10 -31.74 7.46
N GLU A 461 -2.18 -30.42 7.62
CA GLU A 461 -1.28 -29.67 8.50
C GLU A 461 -1.98 -28.71 9.46
N GLY A 462 -3.13 -28.15 9.09
CA GLY A 462 -3.80 -27.10 9.83
C GLY A 462 -4.62 -27.57 11.05
N LYS A 463 -4.54 -28.85 11.42
CA LYS A 463 -5.19 -29.42 12.63
C LYS A 463 -4.35 -29.30 13.91
N LYS A 464 -3.08 -28.87 13.81
CA LYS A 464 -2.20 -28.54 14.95
C LYS A 464 -2.15 -27.05 15.18
#